data_AF-A0A1N6SHC4-F1
#
_entry.id   AF-A0A1N6SHC4-F1
#
_cell.length_a   1.000
_cell.length_b   1.000
_cell.length_c   1.000
_cell.angle_alpha   90.00
_cell.angle_beta   90.00
_cell.angle_gamma   90.00
#
_symmetry.space_group_name_H-M   'P 1'
#
loop_
_entity.id
_entity.type
_entity.pdbx_description
1 polymer ?
#
loop_
_entity_poly.entity_id
_entity_poly.type
_entity_poly.pdbx_seq_one_letter_code
_entity_poly.pdbx_strand_id
1 'polypeptide(L)'
;MADPISAQYRARMNTLAKKIDRELNGTRKPRRLGFILLTAEFGKIDGGKVNYISNGQREDMIAMLREYLARVEGRYAEPPEGSVQ
;
A
#
# COMPACT_ATOMS: atom_id res chain seq x y z
N MET A 1 -8.23 -16.70 -6.73
CA MET A 1 -7.12 -15.78 -6.37
C MET A 1 -6.80 -16.02 -4.91
N ALA A 2 -5.52 -16.18 -4.56
CA ALA A 2 -5.13 -16.41 -3.16
C ALA A 2 -5.55 -15.21 -2.29
N ASP A 3 -6.04 -15.48 -1.08
CA ASP A 3 -6.39 -14.44 -0.11
C ASP A 3 -5.14 -13.59 0.20
N PRO A 4 -5.20 -12.25 0.04
CA PRO A 4 -4.04 -11.37 0.21
C PRO A 4 -3.56 -11.28 1.66
N ILE A 5 -4.31 -11.86 2.61
CA ILE A 5 -3.97 -11.91 4.02
C ILE A 5 -4.12 -13.35 4.52
N SER A 6 -3.12 -13.90 5.18
CA SER A 6 -3.23 -15.18 5.90
C SER A 6 -4.34 -15.11 6.95
N ALA A 7 -5.15 -16.18 7.05
CA ALA A 7 -6.33 -16.22 7.92
C ALA A 7 -6.03 -15.76 9.36
N GLN A 8 -4.90 -16.19 9.93
CA GLN A 8 -4.47 -15.83 11.29
C GLN A 8 -4.26 -14.32 11.52
N TYR A 9 -3.97 -13.55 10.47
CA TYR A 9 -3.70 -12.11 10.57
C TYR A 9 -4.86 -11.23 10.11
N ARG A 10 -5.88 -11.79 9.45
CA ARG A 10 -6.97 -11.05 8.80
C ARG A 10 -7.68 -10.07 9.74
N ALA A 11 -8.08 -10.51 10.92
CA ALA A 11 -8.80 -9.66 11.88
C ALA A 11 -7.93 -8.50 12.40
N ARG A 12 -6.66 -8.78 12.72
CA ARG A 12 -5.70 -7.78 13.20
C ARG A 12 -5.37 -6.75 12.12
N MET A 13 -5.11 -7.20 10.88
CA MET A 13 -4.80 -6.30 9.77
C MET A 13 -5.98 -5.40 9.39
N ASN A 14 -7.21 -5.93 9.37
CA ASN A 14 -8.40 -5.09 9.17
C ASN A 14 -8.56 -4.03 10.27
N THR A 15 -8.25 -4.39 11.52
CA THR A 15 -8.31 -3.44 12.64
C THR A 15 -7.25 -2.33 12.49
N LEU A 16 -6.02 -2.68 12.12
CA LEU A 16 -4.96 -1.70 11.86
C LEU A 16 -5.31 -0.79 10.68
N ALA A 17 -5.78 -1.35 9.57
CA ALA A 17 -6.17 -0.56 8.40
C ALA A 17 -7.26 0.47 8.74
N LYS A 18 -8.27 0.09 9.54
CA LYS A 18 -9.31 1.04 10.01
C LYS A 18 -8.74 2.15 10.89
N LYS A 19 -7.79 1.84 11.78
CA LYS A 19 -7.14 2.84 12.63
C LYS A 19 -6.30 3.82 11.81
N ILE A 20 -5.49 3.30 10.88
CA ILE A 20 -4.66 4.12 9.97
C ILE A 20 -5.56 5.00 9.09
N ASP A 21 -6.63 4.45 8.50
CA ASP A 21 -7.55 5.22 7.66
C ASP A 21 -8.18 6.37 8.44
N ARG A 22 -8.59 6.12 9.69
CA ARG A 22 -9.15 7.16 10.56
C ARG A 22 -8.12 8.22 10.93
N GLU A 23 -6.88 7.85 11.20
CA GLU A 23 -5.83 8.81 11.53
C GLU A 23 -5.49 9.71 10.34
N LEU A 24 -5.36 9.13 9.15
CA LEU A 24 -4.95 9.85 7.95
C LEU A 24 -6.10 10.63 7.28
N ASN A 25 -7.31 10.08 7.31
CA ASN A 25 -8.46 10.61 6.57
C ASN A 25 -9.60 11.11 7.47
N GLY A 26 -9.59 10.81 8.77
CA GLY A 26 -10.69 11.13 9.67
C GLY A 26 -12.01 10.54 9.18
N THR A 27 -13.07 11.35 9.23
CA THR A 27 -14.39 11.04 8.69
C THR A 27 -14.61 11.60 7.28
N ARG A 28 -13.59 12.23 6.68
CA ARG A 28 -13.71 12.95 5.40
C ARG A 28 -14.09 12.00 4.25
N LYS A 29 -15.01 12.47 3.40
CA LYS A 29 -15.34 11.86 2.10
C LYS A 29 -15.34 12.92 0.99
N PRO A 30 -14.68 12.68 -0.16
CA PRO A 30 -13.81 11.53 -0.44
C PRO A 30 -12.55 11.53 0.44
N ARG A 31 -11.96 10.35 0.66
CA ARG A 31 -10.68 10.20 1.38
C ARG A 31 -9.60 10.99 0.64
N ARG A 32 -8.66 11.61 1.37
CA ARG A 32 -7.57 12.40 0.78
C ARG A 32 -6.33 11.55 0.51
N LEU A 33 -6.02 10.62 1.41
CA LEU A 33 -4.78 9.84 1.39
C LEU A 33 -5.08 8.35 1.20
N GLY A 34 -4.37 7.76 0.24
CA GLY A 34 -4.25 6.31 0.07
C GLY A 34 -3.09 5.76 0.88
N PHE A 35 -3.21 4.53 1.39
CA PHE A 35 -2.10 3.82 2.01
C PHE A 35 -2.16 2.32 1.72
N ILE A 36 -1.00 1.68 1.88
CA ILE A 36 -0.82 0.24 1.85
C ILE A 36 -0.12 -0.17 3.14
N LEU A 37 -0.55 -1.28 3.73
CA LEU A 37 0.12 -1.96 4.81
C LEU A 37 0.57 -3.34 4.33
N LEU A 38 1.88 -3.53 4.29
CA LEU A 38 2.53 -4.81 4.03
C LEU A 38 3.04 -5.40 5.34
N THR A 39 2.82 -6.69 5.56
CA THR A 39 3.42 -7.41 6.69
C THR A 39 3.93 -8.76 6.24
N ALA A 40 5.08 -9.15 6.74
CA ALA A 40 5.69 -10.45 6.50
C ALA A 40 6.34 -10.95 7.79
N GLU A 41 6.61 -12.26 7.88
CA GLU A 41 7.36 -12.82 9.00
C GLU A 41 8.83 -12.43 8.87
N PHE A 42 9.44 -11.95 9.97
CA PHE A 42 10.89 -11.75 10.01
C PHE A 42 11.62 -13.07 9.72
N GLY A 43 12.71 -12.98 8.94
CA GLY A 43 13.42 -14.16 8.42
C GLY A 43 12.77 -14.83 7.21
N LYS A 44 11.56 -14.40 6.79
CA LYS A 44 10.87 -14.85 5.56
C LYS A 44 10.33 -13.68 4.74
N ILE A 45 10.95 -12.51 4.88
CA ILE A 45 10.54 -11.31 4.13
C ILE A 45 10.83 -11.51 2.65
N ASP A 46 11.99 -12.10 2.32
CA ASP A 46 12.35 -12.50 0.97
C ASP A 46 11.86 -13.93 0.69
N GLY A 47 11.23 -14.15 -0.46
CA GLY A 47 10.66 -15.44 -0.88
C GLY A 47 9.45 -15.96 -0.08
N GLY A 48 9.08 -15.31 1.02
CA GLY A 48 7.94 -15.71 1.86
C GLY A 48 6.62 -15.02 1.49
N LYS A 49 5.57 -15.34 2.25
CA LYS A 49 4.24 -14.75 2.06
C LYS A 49 4.19 -13.35 2.63
N VAL A 50 3.86 -12.38 1.77
CA VAL A 50 3.53 -11.01 2.17
C VAL A 50 2.02 -10.88 2.32
N ASN A 51 1.56 -10.40 3.47
CA ASN A 51 0.17 -9.98 3.64
C ASN A 51 0.01 -8.53 3.19
N TYR A 52 -1.07 -8.26 2.47
CA TYR A 52 -1.37 -6.97 1.87
C TYR A 52 -2.76 -6.48 2.30
N ILE A 53 -2.88 -5.21 2.71
CA ILE A 53 -4.15 -4.50 2.85
C ILE A 53 -3.98 -3.01 2.48
N SER A 54 -5.01 -2.41 1.88
CA SER A 54 -5.03 -0.99 1.51
C SER A 54 -6.41 -0.36 1.76
N ASN A 55 -6.50 0.97 1.73
CA ASN A 55 -7.77 1.71 1.84
C ASN A 55 -8.33 2.24 0.50
N GLY A 56 -7.61 2.01 -0.61
CA GLY A 56 -7.98 2.39 -1.97
C GLY A 56 -8.21 1.20 -2.89
N GLN A 57 -8.59 1.49 -4.14
CA GLN A 57 -8.75 0.48 -5.19
C GLN A 57 -7.41 -0.21 -5.48
N ARG A 58 -7.46 -1.50 -5.80
CA ARG A 58 -6.26 -2.31 -5.92
C ARG A 58 -5.33 -1.79 -7.00
N GLU A 59 -5.88 -1.36 -8.12
CA GLU A 59 -5.15 -0.88 -9.30
C GLU A 59 -4.33 0.37 -8.96
N ASP A 60 -4.94 1.36 -8.32
CA ASP A 60 -4.28 2.60 -7.89
C ASP A 60 -3.17 2.33 -6.88
N MET A 61 -3.40 1.41 -5.95
CA MET A 61 -2.43 1.05 -4.93
C MET A 61 -1.24 0.28 -5.51
N ILE A 62 -1.47 -0.60 -6.50
CA ILE A 62 -0.39 -1.26 -7.24
C ILE A 62 0.39 -0.24 -8.07
N ALA A 63 -0.25 0.75 -8.68
CA ALA A 63 0.43 1.84 -9.37
C ALA A 63 1.33 2.64 -8.40
N MET A 64 0.82 2.98 -7.21
CA MET A 64 1.59 3.64 -6.15
C MET A 64 2.82 2.81 -5.72
N LEU A 65 2.70 1.49 -5.57
CA LEU A 65 3.85 0.62 -5.25
C LEU A 65 4.88 0.58 -6.37
N ARG A 66 4.46 0.45 -7.63
CA ARG A 66 5.38 0.43 -8.78
C ARG A 66 6.18 1.71 -8.87
N GLU A 67 5.50 2.84 -8.70
CA GLU A 67 6.12 4.16 -8.70
C GLU A 67 7.14 4.30 -7.56
N TYR A 68 6.78 3.88 -6.35
CA TYR A 68 7.70 3.87 -5.21
C TYR A 68 8.92 2.97 -5.46
N LEU A 69 8.71 1.76 -5.99
CA LEU A 69 9.79 0.82 -6.31
C LEU A 69 10.74 1.41 -7.37
N ALA A 70 10.20 2.01 -8.43
CA ALA A 70 11.01 2.69 -9.45
C ALA A 70 11.90 3.79 -8.85
N ARG A 71 11.37 4.58 -7.89
CA ARG A 71 12.13 5.61 -7.17
C ARG A 71 13.26 5.03 -6.32
N VAL A 72 13.00 4.00 -5.52
CA VAL A 72 14.02 3.43 -4.64
C VAL A 72 15.08 2.61 -5.38
N GLU A 73 14.74 2.04 -6.54
CA GLU A 73 15.67 1.28 -7.38
C GLU A 73 16.48 2.17 -8.36
N GLY A 74 16.32 3.50 -8.28
CA GLY A 74 17.00 4.44 -9.18
C GLY A 74 16.54 4.36 -10.64
N ARG A 75 15.39 3.74 -10.90
CA ARG A 75 14.74 3.66 -12.23
C ARG A 75 13.77 4.81 -12.48
N TYR A 76 13.70 5.75 -11.55
CA TYR A 76 12.88 6.95 -11.68
C TYR A 76 13.59 7.97 -12.55
N ALA A 77 13.11 8.11 -13.79
CA ALA A 77 13.33 9.31 -14.56
C ALA A 77 12.34 10.34 -14.05
N GLU A 78 12.83 11.36 -13.35
CA GLU A 78 12.04 12.54 -13.04
C GLU A 78 11.53 13.12 -14.38
N PRO A 79 10.20 13.26 -14.58
CA PRO A 79 9.72 13.98 -15.75
C PRO A 79 10.27 15.41 -15.67
N PRO A 80 10.82 15.96 -16.77
CA PRO A 80 11.40 17.30 -16.74
C PRO A 80 10.36 18.29 -16.23
N GLU A 81 10.74 19.07 -15.22
CA GLU A 81 9.89 20.12 -14.65
C GLU A 81 9.37 21.02 -15.78
N GLY A 82 8.05 21.01 -15.99
CA GLY A 82 7.39 21.92 -16.95
C GLY A 82 6.39 21.30 -17.94
N SER A 83 6.17 19.99 -17.96
CA SER A 83 5.10 19.41 -18.81
C SER A 83 3.74 19.40 -18.09
N VAL A 84 3.25 20.58 -17.72
CA VAL A 84 1.82 20.86 -17.63
C VAL A 84 1.58 22.01 -18.61
N GLN A 85 1.19 21.65 -19.84
CA GLN A 85 0.48 22.54 -20.75
C GLN A 85 -1.00 22.19 -20.71
#